data_AF-A0A948URH3-F1
#
_entry.id   AF-A0A948URH3-F1
#
_cell.length_a   1.000
_cell.length_b   1.000
_cell.length_c   1.000
_cell.angle_alpha   90.00
_cell.angle_beta   90.00
_cell.angle_gamma   90.00
#
_symmetry.space_group_name_H-M   'P 1'
#
loop_
_entity.id
_entity.type
_entity.pdbx_description
1 polymer ?
#
loop_
_entity_poly.entity_id
_entity_poly.type
_entity_poly.pdbx_seq_one_letter_code
_entity_poly.pdbx_strand_id
1 'polypeptide(L)' 'LLQDKKISYININKISKSLVIELTNSGEVIISSQKELNTQISSLQYLLARLTMEGKDFLRLDLRFDKPVIVLR' A
#
# COMPACT_ATOMS: atom_id res chain seq x y z
N LEU A 1 -10.44 -4.98 6.81
CA LEU A 1 -9.99 -4.58 5.44
C LEU A 1 -8.61 -5.11 5.07
N LEU A 2 -7.52 -4.63 5.69
CA LEU A 2 -6.16 -5.13 5.37
C LEU A 2 -6.01 -6.63 5.69
N GLN A 3 -6.49 -7.06 6.86
CA GLN A 3 -6.51 -8.47 7.27
C GLN A 3 -7.37 -9.32 6.34
N ASP A 4 -8.56 -8.85 5.96
CA ASP A 4 -9.47 -9.54 5.02
C ASP A 4 -8.81 -9.77 3.65
N LYS A 5 -7.91 -8.86 3.25
CA LYS A 5 -7.13 -8.94 2.02
C LYS A 5 -5.78 -9.65 2.19
N LYS A 6 -5.52 -10.21 3.37
CA LYS A 6 -4.29 -10.94 3.74
C LYS A 6 -3.02 -10.08 3.60
N ILE A 7 -3.12 -8.78 3.88
CA ILE A 7 -1.99 -7.84 3.84
C ILE A 7 -1.44 -7.69 5.26
N SER A 8 -0.23 -8.21 5.48
CA SER A 8 0.50 -8.10 6.76
C SER A 8 1.17 -6.74 6.91
N TYR A 9 1.00 -6.12 8.08
CA TYR A 9 1.55 -4.80 8.39
C TYR A 9 2.14 -4.79 9.80
N ILE A 10 3.12 -3.91 10.01
CA ILE A 10 3.76 -3.64 11.31
C ILE A 10 2.99 -2.54 12.03
N ASN A 11 2.73 -1.43 11.33
CA ASN A 11 2.11 -0.26 11.93
C ASN A 11 1.27 0.52 10.91
N ILE A 12 0.31 1.31 11.42
CA ILE A 12 -0.52 2.24 10.64
C ILE A 12 -0.50 3.59 11.34
N ASN A 13 0.10 4.57 10.69
CA ASN A 13 0.17 5.95 11.17
C ASN A 13 -0.80 6.83 10.37
N LYS A 14 -1.68 7.55 11.07
CA LYS A 14 -2.54 8.55 10.43
C LYS A 14 -1.85 9.91 10.45
N ILE A 15 -1.61 10.47 9.27
CA ILE A 15 -1.00 11.79 9.09
C ILE A 15 -1.96 12.66 8.27
N SER A 16 -2.62 13.61 8.94
CA SER A 16 -3.60 14.51 8.32
C SER A 16 -4.66 13.73 7.53
N LYS A 17 -4.62 13.81 6.19
CA LYS A 17 -5.55 13.16 5.26
C LYS A 17 -4.98 11.89 4.61
N SER A 18 -4.00 11.26 5.26
CA SER A 18 -3.34 10.07 4.74
C SER A 18 -3.12 9.04 5.85
N LEU A 19 -3.10 7.77 5.46
CA LEU A 19 -2.66 6.68 6.29
C LEU A 19 -1.35 6.15 5.69
N VAL A 20 -0.32 6.07 6.51
CA VAL A 20 0.97 5.45 6.18
C VAL A 20 0.99 4.08 6.83
N ILE A 21 1.09 3.04 6.02
CA ILE A 21 1.06 1.64 6.44
C ILE A 21 2.46 1.08 6.22
N GLU A 22 3.11 0.62 7.28
CA GLU A 22 4.38 -0.07 7.22
C GLU A 22 4.12 -1.57 7.05
N LEU A 23 4.63 -2.19 5.98
CA LEU A 23 4.39 -3.61 5.69
C LEU A 23 5.47 -4.49 6.32
N THR A 24 5.11 -5.70 6.76
CA THR A 24 6.05 -6.61 7.46
C THR A 24 7.25 -7.02 6.62
N ASN A 25 7.05 -7.20 5.31
CA ASN A 25 8.07 -7.74 4.40
C ASN A 25 8.38 -6.80 3.22
N SER A 26 7.96 -5.53 3.29
CA SER A 26 8.07 -4.61 2.16
C SER A 26 8.26 -3.17 2.65
N GLY A 27 8.27 -2.21 1.73
CA GLY A 27 8.31 -0.80 2.04
C GLY A 27 7.01 -0.27 2.63
N GLU A 28 6.93 1.05 2.73
CA GLU A 28 5.73 1.74 3.21
C GLU A 28 4.71 1.97 2.11
N VAL A 29 3.44 2.00 2.49
CA VAL A 29 2.31 2.31 1.61
C VAL A 29 1.59 3.54 2.12
N ILE A 30 1.32 4.49 1.23
CA ILE A 30 0.57 5.70 1.55
C ILE A 30 -0.78 5.65 0.85
N ILE A 31 -1.86 5.75 1.62
CA ILE A 31 -3.23 5.83 1.11
C ILE A 31 -3.90 7.13 1.54
N SER A 32 -4.80 7.65 0.72
CA SER A 32 -5.58 8.84 1.03
C SER A 32 -6.78 8.48 1.89
N SER A 33 -6.99 9.20 2.99
CA SER A 33 -8.22 9.08 3.76
C SER A 33 -9.40 9.85 3.14
N GLN A 34 -9.19 10.52 2.00
CA GLN A 34 -10.23 11.25 1.26
C GLN A 34 -10.79 10.45 0.07
N LYS A 35 -10.18 9.33 -0.28
CA LYS A 35 -10.61 8.42 -1.35
C LYS A 35 -11.21 7.15 -0.73
N GLU A 36 -12.01 6.43 -1.51
CA GLU A 36 -12.59 5.16 -1.06
C GLU A 36 -11.49 4.17 -0.64
N LEU A 37 -11.55 3.74 0.63
CA LEU A 37 -10.51 2.94 1.25
C LEU A 37 -10.45 1.53 0.68
N ASN A 38 -11.63 0.95 0.40
CA ASN A 38 -11.74 -0.40 -0.17
C ASN A 38 -11.10 -0.51 -1.56
N THR A 39 -11.27 0.52 -2.39
CA THR A 39 -10.68 0.58 -3.73
C THR A 39 -9.16 0.69 -3.66
N GLN A 40 -8.64 1.53 -2.74
CA GLN A 40 -7.20 1.67 -2.54
C GLN A 40 -6.58 0.38 -2.00
N ILE A 41 -7.20 -0.28 -1.01
CA ILE A 41 -6.69 -1.55 -0.46
C ILE A 41 -6.77 -2.68 -1.50
N SER A 42 -7.80 -2.71 -2.35
CA SER A 42 -7.88 -3.69 -3.44
C SER A 42 -6.78 -3.45 -4.50
N SER A 43 -6.49 -2.19 -4.81
CA SER A 43 -5.38 -1.81 -5.68
C SER A 43 -4.04 -2.22 -5.08
N LEU A 44 -3.86 -2.00 -3.77
CA LEU A 44 -2.68 -2.46 -3.02
C LEU A 44 -2.50 -3.97 -3.15
N GLN A 45 -3.55 -4.76 -2.90
CA GLN A 45 -3.48 -6.21 -3.01
C GLN A 45 -3.01 -6.67 -4.40
N TYR A 46 -3.55 -6.07 -5.47
CA TYR A 46 -3.16 -6.37 -6.84
C TYR A 46 -1.69 -6.03 -7.11
N LEU A 47 -1.24 -4.84 -6.68
CA LEU A 47 0.14 -4.39 -6.88
C LEU A 47 1.14 -5.25 -6.11
N LEU A 48 0.83 -5.62 -4.85
CA LEU A 48 1.66 -6.52 -4.07
C LEU A 48 1.80 -7.89 -4.75
N ALA A 49 0.70 -8.47 -5.21
CA ALA A 49 0.75 -9.74 -5.92
C ALA A 49 1.64 -9.67 -7.18
N ARG A 50 1.51 -8.58 -7.95
CA ARG A 50 2.33 -8.36 -9.15
C ARG A 50 3.81 -8.20 -8.83
N LEU A 51 4.15 -7.38 -7.84
CA LEU A 51 5.54 -7.17 -7.42
C LEU A 51 6.17 -8.46 -6.92
N THR A 52 5.44 -9.28 -6.16
CA THR A 52 5.89 -10.61 -5.72
C THR A 52 6.16 -11.54 -6.91
N MET A 53 5.27 -11.60 -7.90
CA MET A 53 5.48 -12.42 -9.11
C MET A 53 6.68 -11.94 -9.94
N GLU A 54 6.91 -10.63 -9.98
CA GLU A 54 8.06 -10.02 -10.67
C GLU A 54 9.36 -10.11 -9.85
N GLY A 55 9.32 -10.62 -8.62
CA GLY A 55 10.48 -10.68 -7.72
C GLY A 55 11.02 -9.29 -7.35
N LYS A 56 10.16 -8.26 -7.33
CA LYS A 56 10.54 -6.87 -7.08
C LYS A 56 10.18 -6.43 -5.67
N ASP A 57 11.15 -5.86 -4.99
CA ASP A 57 10.94 -5.12 -3.76
C ASP A 57 10.72 -3.64 -4.03
N PHE A 58 10.04 -2.96 -3.11
CA PHE A 58 9.83 -1.52 -3.15
C PHE A 58 10.11 -0.87 -1.80
N LEU A 59 10.53 0.40 -1.86
CA LEU A 59 10.72 1.27 -0.70
C LEU A 59 9.41 1.98 -0.33
N ARG A 60 8.66 2.44 -1.33
CA ARG A 60 7.42 3.20 -1.12
C ARG A 60 6.42 2.95 -2.24
N LEU A 61 5.14 2.85 -1.87
CA LEU A 61 4.02 2.77 -2.80
C LEU A 61 2.93 3.78 -2.40
N ASP A 62 2.70 4.79 -3.24
CA ASP A 62 1.76 5.88 -2.98
C ASP A 62 0.50 5.74 -3.85
N LEU A 63 -0.63 5.47 -3.19
CA LEU A 63 -1.95 5.25 -3.80
C LEU A 63 -2.84 6.49 -3.75
N ARG A 64 -2.30 7.64 -3.32
CA ARG A 64 -3.10 8.88 -3.24
C ARG A 64 -3.43 9.44 -4.63
N PHE A 65 -2.66 9.08 -5.65
CA PHE A 65 -2.83 9.53 -7.03
C PHE A 65 -3.72 8.57 -7.83
N ASP A 66 -4.21 9.00 -8.99
CA ASP A 66 -5.04 8.14 -9.85
C ASP A 66 -4.22 7.03 -10.51
N LYS A 67 -2.93 7.30 -10.73
CA LYS A 67 -1.92 6.30 -11.08
C LYS A 67 -0.98 6.13 -9.89
N PRO A 68 -0.93 4.93 -9.27
CA PRO A 68 -0.01 4.63 -8.18
C PRO A 68 1.44 4.97 -8.53
N VAL A 69 2.16 5.57 -7.58
CA VAL A 69 3.60 5.83 -7.71
C VAL A 69 4.35 4.80 -6.88
N ILE A 70 5.33 4.13 -7.49
CA ILE A 70 6.13 3.09 -6.85
C ILE A 70 7.60 3.50 -6.91
N VAL A 71 8.27 3.47 -5.76
CA VAL A 71 9.71 3.64 -5.64
C VAL A 71 10.30 2.26 -5.34
N LEU A 72 11.04 1.71 -6.31
CA LEU A 72 11.69 0.41 -6.19
C LEU A 72 12.97 0.49 -5.36
N ARG A 73 13.44 -0.67 -4.87
CA ARG A 73 14.78 -0.82 -4.29
C ARG A 73 15.83 -0.96 -5.38
#